data_AF-A0A2V3ZSG6-F1
#
_entry.id   AF-A0A2V3ZSG6-F1
#
_cell.length_a   1.000
_cell.length_b   1.000
_cell.length_c   1.000
_cell.angle_alpha   90.00
_cell.angle_beta   90.00
_cell.angle_gamma   90.00
#
_symmetry.space_group_name_H-M   'P 1'
#
loop_
_entity.id
_entity.type
_entity.pdbx_description
1 polymer ?
#
loop_
_entity_poly.entity_id
_entity_poly.type
_entity_poly.pdbx_seq_one_letter_code
_entity_poly.pdbx_strand_id
1 'polypeptide(L)'
;MSNTNRHIRLCNQTQGAEDLSKAIAPKVSSLKEKNAATLSAKENRDAAYDVLVYKDAVLDDIIRNISDSAKQYDRRNPGRPTYNLLFPDGKYSDIIRASFTKEVGLAIQLSERLTSLGAEHELNGNVALLTSAITDVQTALTNLSDEDNKVKVAVANEELAQADLRQQYEYNYLDATKLFGKKFADRLFPKTAPKPKEVEEEVSEEA
;
A
#
# COMPACT_ATOMS: atom_id res chain seq x y z
N MET A 1 -7.59 -10.91 -19.84
CA MET A 1 -8.99 -11.38 -19.72
C MET A 1 -9.79 -11.37 -21.02
N SER A 2 -9.72 -10.33 -21.88
CA SER A 2 -10.55 -10.24 -23.10
C SER A 2 -10.46 -11.46 -24.03
N ASN A 3 -9.24 -11.94 -24.31
CA ASN A 3 -9.03 -13.09 -25.21
C ASN A 3 -9.51 -14.42 -24.61
N THR A 4 -9.32 -14.62 -23.30
CA THR A 4 -9.79 -15.82 -22.61
C THR A 4 -11.32 -15.90 -22.55
N ASN A 5 -11.98 -14.78 -22.28
CA ASN A 5 -13.45 -14.71 -22.34
C ASN A 5 -13.97 -14.91 -23.76
N ARG A 6 -13.24 -14.41 -24.77
CA ARG A 6 -13.54 -14.68 -26.18
C ARG A 6 -13.38 -16.16 -26.53
N HIS A 7 -12.31 -16.81 -26.06
CA HIS A 7 -12.10 -18.25 -26.21
C HIS A 7 -13.25 -19.07 -25.61
N ILE A 8 -13.67 -18.79 -24.37
CA ILE A 8 -14.83 -19.43 -23.75
C ILE A 8 -16.09 -19.28 -24.61
N ARG A 9 -16.38 -18.07 -25.10
CA ARG A 9 -17.54 -17.83 -25.98
C ARG A 9 -17.46 -18.65 -27.28
N LEU A 10 -16.29 -18.73 -27.89
CA LEU A 10 -16.09 -19.48 -29.13
C LEU A 10 -16.22 -21.00 -28.93
N CYS A 11 -15.68 -21.53 -27.83
CA CYS A 11 -15.85 -22.93 -27.46
C CYS A 11 -17.32 -23.28 -27.18
N ASN A 12 -18.07 -22.41 -26.49
CA ASN A 12 -19.49 -22.64 -26.23
C ASN A 12 -20.37 -22.64 -27.50
N GLN A 13 -19.88 -22.03 -28.58
CA GLN A 13 -20.57 -22.01 -29.89
C GLN A 13 -20.20 -23.19 -30.78
N THR A 14 -19.27 -24.04 -30.34
CA THR A 14 -18.67 -25.09 -31.17
C THR A 14 -18.91 -26.46 -30.54
N GLN A 15 -19.64 -27.31 -31.27
CA GLN A 15 -19.94 -28.67 -30.81
C GLN A 15 -18.66 -29.50 -30.64
N GLY A 16 -18.51 -30.13 -29.48
CA GLY A 16 -17.34 -30.94 -29.10
C GLY A 16 -16.23 -30.15 -28.39
N ALA A 17 -16.34 -28.82 -28.28
CA ALA A 17 -15.34 -27.97 -27.60
C ALA A 17 -15.75 -27.57 -26.16
N GLU A 18 -16.83 -28.17 -25.63
CA GLU A 18 -17.42 -27.83 -24.34
C GLU A 18 -16.43 -28.07 -23.19
N ASP A 19 -15.62 -29.11 -23.26
CA ASP A 19 -14.67 -29.47 -22.20
C ASP A 19 -13.53 -28.45 -22.07
N LEU A 20 -13.12 -27.82 -23.17
CA LEU A 20 -12.14 -26.72 -23.15
C LEU A 20 -12.69 -25.51 -22.39
N SER A 21 -13.96 -25.17 -22.61
CA SER A 21 -14.64 -24.07 -21.92
C SER A 21 -14.79 -24.34 -20.42
N LYS A 22 -15.17 -25.58 -20.06
CA LYS A 22 -15.34 -26.01 -18.66
C LYS A 22 -14.02 -26.01 -17.90
N ALA A 23 -12.92 -26.41 -18.55
CA ALA A 23 -11.60 -26.46 -17.92
C ALA A 23 -11.06 -25.06 -17.57
N ILE A 24 -11.29 -24.06 -18.43
CA ILE A 24 -10.72 -22.71 -18.24
C ILE A 24 -11.61 -21.75 -17.43
N ALA A 25 -12.92 -21.97 -17.37
CA ALA A 25 -13.84 -21.10 -16.63
C ALA A 25 -13.52 -20.93 -15.13
N PRO A 26 -13.12 -21.98 -14.37
CA PRO A 26 -12.70 -21.84 -12.98
C PRO A 26 -11.46 -20.97 -12.82
N LYS A 27 -10.49 -21.07 -13.74
CA LYS A 27 -9.26 -20.25 -13.70
C LYS A 27 -9.55 -18.78 -14.00
N VAL A 28 -10.48 -18.49 -14.91
CA VAL A 28 -10.95 -17.10 -15.15
C VAL A 28 -11.63 -16.52 -13.92
N SER A 29 -12.49 -17.31 -13.26
CA SER A 29 -13.22 -16.87 -12.06
C SER A 29 -12.25 -16.62 -10.91
N SER A 30 -11.30 -17.54 -10.68
CA SER A 30 -10.22 -17.38 -9.70
C SER A 30 -9.40 -16.11 -9.95
N LEU A 31 -8.98 -15.82 -11.20
CA LEU A 31 -8.23 -14.60 -11.50
C LEU A 31 -9.05 -13.33 -11.20
N LYS A 32 -10.37 -13.32 -11.48
CA LYS A 32 -11.24 -12.18 -11.14
C LYS A 32 -11.32 -11.98 -9.63
N GLU A 33 -11.50 -13.06 -8.87
CA GLU A 33 -11.55 -13.02 -7.41
C GLU A 33 -10.24 -12.50 -6.82
N LYS A 34 -9.09 -12.98 -7.32
CA LYS A 34 -7.77 -12.52 -6.85
C LYS A 34 -7.52 -11.06 -7.22
N ASN A 35 -7.89 -10.61 -8.40
CA ASN A 35 -7.78 -9.20 -8.79
C ASN A 35 -8.63 -8.29 -7.89
N ALA A 36 -9.88 -8.69 -7.59
CA ALA A 36 -10.73 -7.95 -6.65
C ALA A 36 -10.14 -7.92 -5.23
N ALA A 37 -9.55 -9.04 -4.78
CA ALA A 37 -8.85 -9.10 -3.50
C ALA A 37 -7.61 -8.18 -3.46
N THR A 38 -6.83 -8.11 -4.53
CA THR A 38 -5.70 -7.18 -4.66
C THR A 38 -6.17 -5.73 -4.57
N LEU A 39 -7.27 -5.38 -5.25
CA LEU A 39 -7.81 -4.02 -5.19
C LEU A 39 -8.26 -3.65 -3.77
N SER A 40 -9.02 -4.53 -3.12
CA SER A 40 -9.47 -4.33 -1.74
C SER A 40 -8.29 -4.23 -0.75
N ALA A 41 -7.24 -5.05 -0.93
CA ALA A 41 -6.04 -4.96 -0.10
C ALA A 41 -5.33 -3.60 -0.26
N LYS A 42 -5.28 -3.04 -1.47
CA LYS A 42 -4.72 -1.70 -1.71
C LYS A 42 -5.55 -0.61 -1.04
N GLU A 43 -6.87 -0.68 -1.16
CA GLU A 43 -7.78 0.26 -0.49
C GLU A 43 -7.61 0.23 1.04
N ASN A 44 -7.48 -0.97 1.63
CA ASN A 44 -7.22 -1.12 3.07
C ASN A 44 -5.86 -0.54 3.48
N ARG A 45 -4.84 -0.74 2.66
CA ARG A 45 -3.51 -0.17 2.87
C ARG A 45 -3.53 1.36 2.82
N ASP A 46 -4.28 1.94 1.88
CA ASP A 46 -4.43 3.40 1.78
C ASP A 46 -5.21 3.95 2.98
N ALA A 47 -6.28 3.26 3.42
CA ALA A 47 -6.99 3.62 4.64
C ALA A 47 -6.09 3.55 5.89
N ALA A 48 -5.21 2.55 5.99
CA ALA A 48 -4.24 2.45 7.09
C ALA A 48 -3.21 3.60 7.07
N TYR A 49 -2.81 4.05 5.86
CA TYR A 49 -1.94 5.21 5.70
C TYR A 49 -2.65 6.51 6.14
N ASP A 50 -3.91 6.71 5.77
CA ASP A 50 -4.69 7.88 6.20
C ASP A 50 -4.83 7.92 7.74
N VAL A 51 -5.04 6.77 8.37
CA VAL A 51 -5.06 6.65 9.84
C VAL A 51 -3.72 7.04 10.43
N LEU A 52 -2.59 6.58 9.85
CA LEU A 52 -1.25 6.98 10.30
C LEU A 52 -1.07 8.49 10.22
N VAL A 53 -1.40 9.12 9.09
CA VAL A 53 -1.29 10.58 8.90
C VAL A 53 -2.16 11.33 9.91
N TYR A 54 -3.37 10.86 10.17
CA TYR A 54 -4.24 11.47 11.17
C TYR A 54 -3.66 11.37 12.59
N LYS A 55 -3.15 10.19 12.98
CA LYS A 55 -2.55 9.97 14.31
C LYS A 55 -1.26 10.78 14.50
N ASP A 56 -0.47 10.90 13.44
CA ASP A 56 0.71 11.76 13.40
C ASP A 56 0.35 13.23 13.60
N ALA A 57 -0.66 13.74 12.88
CA ALA A 57 -1.15 15.11 13.07
C ALA A 57 -1.61 15.41 14.52
N VAL A 58 -2.16 14.40 15.21
CA VAL A 58 -2.52 14.52 16.63
C VAL A 58 -1.28 14.59 17.53
N LEU A 59 -0.25 13.77 17.25
CA LEU A 59 1.03 13.81 17.96
C LEU A 59 1.70 15.19 17.81
N ASP A 60 1.72 15.68 16.57
CA ASP A 60 2.16 17.01 16.17
C ASP A 60 1.53 18.13 17.02
N ASP A 61 0.20 18.11 17.16
CA ASP A 61 -0.55 19.09 17.94
C ASP A 61 -0.21 19.01 19.43
N ILE A 62 -0.04 17.82 19.97
CA ILE A 62 0.37 17.63 21.37
C ILE A 62 1.78 18.21 21.59
N ILE A 63 2.72 17.96 20.67
CA ILE A 63 4.08 18.51 20.75
C ILE A 63 4.08 20.03 20.66
N ARG A 64 3.25 20.63 19.79
CA ARG A 64 3.03 22.09 19.72
C ARG A 64 2.52 22.63 21.04
N ASN A 65 1.51 21.99 21.62
CA ASN A 65 0.91 22.41 22.90
C ASN A 65 1.91 22.33 24.06
N ILE A 66 2.75 21.30 24.11
CA ILE A 66 3.84 21.16 25.10
C ILE A 66 4.84 22.31 24.94
N SER A 67 5.27 22.58 23.71
CA SER A 67 6.19 23.68 23.38
C SER A 67 5.66 25.03 23.84
N ASP A 68 4.39 25.33 23.58
CA ASP A 68 3.78 26.59 24.00
C ASP A 68 3.57 26.67 25.50
N SER A 69 3.18 25.57 26.15
CA SER A 69 3.07 25.48 27.61
C SER A 69 4.43 25.69 28.29
N ALA A 70 5.50 25.13 27.74
CA ALA A 70 6.85 25.33 28.26
C ALA A 70 7.32 26.78 28.14
N LYS A 71 7.07 27.45 26.99
CA LYS A 71 7.35 28.89 26.85
C LYS A 71 6.53 29.73 27.83
N GLN A 72 5.27 29.36 28.06
CA GLN A 72 4.42 30.08 29.00
C GLN A 72 4.91 29.92 30.43
N TYR A 73 5.35 28.72 30.81
CA TYR A 73 5.96 28.44 32.10
C TYR A 73 7.23 29.27 32.32
N ASP A 74 8.13 29.33 31.34
CA ASP A 74 9.37 30.12 31.41
C ASP A 74 9.10 31.62 31.57
N ARG A 75 8.04 32.13 30.93
CA ARG A 75 7.59 33.53 31.10
C ARG A 75 7.06 33.81 32.50
N ARG A 76 6.38 32.84 33.12
CA ARG A 76 5.86 32.95 34.50
C ARG A 76 6.94 32.74 35.56
N ASN A 77 8.01 32.02 35.21
CA ASN A 77 9.11 31.66 36.11
C ASN A 77 10.47 32.09 35.53
N PRO A 78 10.78 33.40 35.51
CA PRO A 78 12.04 33.89 34.99
C PRO A 78 13.26 33.21 35.65
N GLY A 79 14.24 32.81 34.84
CA GLY A 79 15.50 32.20 35.31
C GLY A 79 15.52 30.67 35.31
N ARG A 80 14.42 29.99 34.97
CA ARG A 80 14.39 28.53 34.72
C ARG A 80 13.98 28.27 33.27
N PRO A 81 14.92 28.02 32.35
CA PRO A 81 14.60 27.83 30.93
C PRO A 81 14.15 26.38 30.67
N THR A 82 12.94 26.03 31.12
CA THR A 82 12.35 24.69 30.94
C THR A 82 12.17 24.35 29.46
N TYR A 83 11.87 25.34 28.61
CA TYR A 83 11.76 25.12 27.16
C TYR A 83 13.05 24.55 26.56
N ASN A 84 14.21 25.12 26.90
CA ASN A 84 15.49 24.66 26.37
C ASN A 84 15.89 23.28 26.92
N LEU A 85 15.39 22.91 28.09
CA LEU A 85 15.60 21.57 28.65
C LEU A 85 14.77 20.51 27.91
N LEU A 86 13.54 20.86 27.53
CA LEU A 86 12.67 19.96 26.75
C LEU A 86 13.08 19.86 25.27
N PHE A 87 13.56 20.97 24.69
CA PHE A 87 13.97 21.07 23.29
C PHE A 87 15.43 21.58 23.16
N PRO A 88 16.44 20.77 23.54
CA PRO A 88 17.85 21.15 23.52
C PRO A 88 18.43 21.19 22.10
N ASP A 89 17.94 20.33 21.21
CA ASP A 89 18.48 20.14 19.85
C ASP A 89 17.95 21.15 18.83
N GLY A 90 17.02 22.02 19.22
CA GLY A 90 16.39 22.97 18.31
C GLY A 90 14.96 23.31 18.68
N LYS A 91 14.12 23.55 17.67
CA LYS A 91 12.72 23.91 17.86
C LYS A 91 11.84 22.67 17.83
N TYR A 92 10.67 22.74 18.44
CA TYR A 92 9.66 21.67 18.31
C TYR A 92 9.36 21.32 16.85
N SER A 93 9.51 22.28 15.92
CA SER A 93 9.37 22.09 14.46
C SER A 93 10.26 20.99 13.89
N ASP A 94 11.41 20.73 14.52
CA ASP A 94 12.38 19.75 14.03
C ASP A 94 11.94 18.31 14.37
N ILE A 95 11.06 18.17 15.37
CA ILE A 95 10.42 16.90 15.73
C ILE A 95 9.27 16.60 14.77
N ILE A 96 8.30 17.52 14.65
CA ILE A 96 7.06 17.37 13.85
C ILE A 96 7.26 17.40 12.32
N ARG A 97 8.50 17.62 11.86
CA ARG A 97 8.87 17.56 10.43
C ARG A 97 9.75 16.36 10.12
N ALA A 98 10.06 15.55 11.12
CA ALA A 98 10.81 14.33 10.92
C ALA A 98 9.93 13.30 10.19
N SER A 99 10.54 12.21 9.72
CA SER A 99 9.75 11.07 9.26
C SER A 99 9.05 10.40 10.46
N PHE A 100 7.88 9.79 10.24
CA PHE A 100 7.07 9.16 11.30
C PHE A 100 7.90 8.36 12.32
N THR A 101 8.78 7.48 11.86
CA THR A 101 9.62 6.64 12.74
C THR A 101 10.60 7.47 13.57
N LYS A 102 11.20 8.51 12.97
CA LYS A 102 12.15 9.38 13.65
C LYS A 102 11.41 10.32 14.63
N GLU A 103 10.25 10.82 14.24
CA GLU A 103 9.40 11.63 15.08
C GLU A 103 9.00 10.88 16.35
N VAL A 104 8.50 9.65 16.23
CA VAL A 104 8.19 8.78 17.37
C VAL A 104 9.37 8.67 18.33
N GLY A 105 10.60 8.46 17.81
CA GLY A 105 11.80 8.41 18.63
C GLY A 105 12.11 9.72 19.37
N LEU A 106 11.93 10.86 18.71
CA LEU A 106 12.12 12.18 19.31
C LEU A 106 11.01 12.51 20.33
N ALA A 107 9.78 12.10 20.07
CA ALA A 107 8.64 12.26 20.98
C ALA A 107 8.82 11.43 22.26
N ILE A 108 9.39 10.23 22.17
CA ILE A 108 9.75 9.42 23.34
C ILE A 108 10.78 10.17 24.20
N GLN A 109 11.84 10.72 23.59
CA GLN A 109 12.83 11.52 24.31
C GLN A 109 12.19 12.76 24.97
N LEU A 110 11.24 13.41 24.30
CA LEU A 110 10.48 14.52 24.88
C LEU A 110 9.66 14.05 26.11
N SER A 111 9.02 12.88 26.04
CA SER A 111 8.29 12.29 27.16
C SER A 111 9.19 11.99 28.37
N GLU A 112 10.38 11.45 28.14
CA GLU A 112 11.39 11.21 29.19
C GLU A 112 11.85 12.52 29.84
N ARG A 113 12.10 13.56 29.03
CA ARG A 113 12.47 14.90 29.53
C ARG A 113 11.33 15.56 30.30
N LEU A 114 10.07 15.37 29.89
CA LEU A 114 8.92 15.86 30.65
C LEU A 114 8.79 15.15 32.00
N THR A 115 9.04 13.83 32.02
CA THR A 115 9.00 13.02 33.24
C THR A 115 10.12 13.43 34.22
N SER A 116 11.30 13.77 33.70
CA SER A 116 12.45 14.16 34.53
C SER A 116 12.29 15.52 35.24
N LEU A 117 11.32 16.35 34.81
CA LEU A 117 10.94 17.58 35.52
C LEU A 117 10.30 17.30 36.90
N GLY A 118 9.84 16.08 37.14
CA GLY A 118 9.20 15.64 38.39
C GLY A 118 7.68 15.61 38.31
N ALA A 119 7.08 14.78 39.17
CA ALA A 119 5.63 14.53 39.21
C ALA A 119 4.79 15.78 39.51
N GLU A 120 5.33 16.69 40.33
CA GLU A 120 4.66 17.93 40.75
C GLU A 120 4.81 19.08 39.73
N HIS A 121 5.56 18.88 38.64
CA HIS A 121 5.77 19.93 37.64
C HIS A 121 4.50 20.14 36.80
N GLU A 122 4.09 21.40 36.57
CA GLU A 122 2.85 21.74 35.85
C GLU A 122 2.74 21.08 34.46
N LEU A 123 3.88 20.92 33.78
CA LEU A 123 3.96 20.29 32.46
C LEU A 123 3.83 18.75 32.48
N ASN A 124 3.93 18.10 33.65
CA ASN A 124 3.86 16.64 33.78
C ASN A 124 2.50 16.10 33.31
N GLY A 125 1.42 16.89 33.45
CA GLY A 125 0.09 16.52 32.95
C GLY A 125 0.04 16.18 31.45
N ASN A 126 1.03 16.63 30.65
CA ASN A 126 1.12 16.30 29.23
C ASN A 126 1.76 14.93 28.94
N VAL A 127 2.44 14.30 29.91
CA VAL A 127 3.17 13.03 29.72
C VAL A 127 2.22 11.91 29.28
N ALA A 128 1.06 11.79 29.94
CA ALA A 128 0.07 10.76 29.62
C ALA A 128 -0.50 10.95 28.20
N LEU A 129 -0.82 12.20 27.83
CA LEU A 129 -1.32 12.54 26.50
C LEU A 129 -0.29 12.23 25.41
N LEU A 130 0.96 12.64 25.62
CA LEU A 130 2.06 12.40 24.69
C LEU A 130 2.33 10.89 24.54
N THR A 131 2.40 10.15 25.65
CA THR A 131 2.64 8.69 25.63
C THR A 131 1.53 7.94 24.89
N SER A 132 0.28 8.35 25.09
CA SER A 132 -0.85 7.79 24.35
C SER A 132 -0.74 8.05 22.85
N ALA A 133 -0.42 9.28 22.44
CA ALA A 133 -0.27 9.64 21.03
C ALA A 133 0.90 8.90 20.35
N ILE A 134 2.04 8.77 21.05
CA ILE A 134 3.18 7.96 20.58
C ILE A 134 2.75 6.51 20.31
N THR A 135 2.01 5.92 21.25
CA THR A 135 1.52 4.54 21.15
C THR A 135 0.55 4.37 19.97
N ASP A 136 -0.33 5.35 19.75
CA ASP A 136 -1.26 5.37 18.63
C ASP A 136 -0.52 5.39 17.28
N VAL A 137 0.51 6.23 17.13
CA VAL A 137 1.33 6.31 15.91
C VAL A 137 2.12 5.01 15.70
N GLN A 138 2.71 4.44 16.75
CA GLN A 138 3.40 3.15 16.68
C GLN A 138 2.46 2.03 16.22
N THR A 139 1.24 1.99 16.77
CA THR A 139 0.22 1.01 16.38
C THR A 139 -0.18 1.20 14.91
N ALA A 140 -0.37 2.44 14.46
CA ALA A 140 -0.69 2.76 13.08
C ALA A 140 0.45 2.36 12.11
N LEU A 141 1.72 2.56 12.49
CA LEU A 141 2.87 2.11 11.72
C LEU A 141 2.91 0.58 11.56
N THR A 142 2.66 -0.16 12.65
CA THR A 142 2.58 -1.63 12.60
C THR A 142 1.44 -2.08 11.69
N ASN A 143 0.26 -1.48 11.83
CA ASN A 143 -0.90 -1.81 11.00
C ASN A 143 -0.63 -1.54 9.52
N LEU A 144 0.01 -0.41 9.18
CA LEU A 144 0.38 -0.10 7.79
C LEU A 144 1.36 -1.14 7.23
N SER A 145 2.36 -1.56 8.03
CA SER A 145 3.29 -2.62 7.63
C SER A 145 2.58 -3.96 7.39
N ASP A 146 1.58 -4.31 8.21
CA ASP A 146 0.79 -5.52 8.04
C ASP A 146 -0.07 -5.47 6.78
N GLU A 147 -0.70 -4.33 6.48
CA GLU A 147 -1.45 -4.13 5.24
C GLU A 147 -0.54 -4.15 4.00
N ASP A 148 0.66 -3.55 4.05
CA ASP A 148 1.65 -3.65 2.97
C ASP A 148 2.02 -5.12 2.68
N ASN A 149 2.15 -5.94 3.73
CA ASN A 149 2.40 -7.38 3.56
C ASN A 149 1.20 -8.11 2.95
N LYS A 150 -0.04 -7.76 3.34
CA LYS A 150 -1.26 -8.32 2.72
C LYS A 150 -1.36 -7.95 1.24
N VAL A 151 -1.01 -6.73 0.84
CA VAL A 151 -0.95 -6.32 -0.56
C VAL A 151 0.06 -7.19 -1.33
N LYS A 152 1.27 -7.39 -0.80
CA LYS A 152 2.28 -8.25 -1.44
C LYS A 152 1.78 -9.68 -1.64
N VAL A 153 1.13 -10.26 -0.63
CA VAL A 153 0.54 -11.60 -0.71
C VAL A 153 -0.61 -11.64 -1.72
N ALA A 154 -1.48 -10.62 -1.76
CA ALA A 154 -2.57 -10.54 -2.72
C ALA A 154 -2.05 -10.46 -4.17
N VAL A 155 -1.05 -9.62 -4.42
CA VAL A 155 -0.38 -9.51 -5.74
C VAL A 155 0.25 -10.84 -6.14
N ALA A 156 0.99 -11.50 -5.26
CA ALA A 156 1.58 -12.80 -5.56
C ALA A 156 0.52 -13.86 -5.91
N ASN A 157 -0.61 -13.87 -5.19
CA ASN A 157 -1.73 -14.78 -5.48
C ASN A 157 -2.41 -14.46 -6.82
N GLU A 158 -2.52 -13.17 -7.19
CA GLU A 158 -3.02 -12.75 -8.49
C GLU A 158 -2.08 -13.21 -9.63
N GLU A 159 -0.76 -13.05 -9.44
CA GLU A 159 0.25 -13.51 -10.40
C GLU A 159 0.20 -15.03 -10.59
N LEU A 160 0.06 -15.80 -9.51
CA LEU A 160 -0.13 -17.26 -9.57
C LEU A 160 -1.42 -17.61 -10.32
N ALA A 161 -2.54 -16.95 -10.02
CA ALA A 161 -3.80 -17.18 -10.75
C ALA A 161 -3.68 -16.80 -12.24
N GLN A 162 -2.87 -15.80 -12.57
CA GLN A 162 -2.59 -15.43 -13.95
C GLN A 162 -1.73 -16.47 -14.66
N ALA A 163 -0.71 -17.02 -13.99
CA ALA A 163 0.12 -18.09 -14.52
C ALA A 163 -0.69 -19.37 -14.78
N ASP A 164 -1.51 -19.78 -13.81
CA ASP A 164 -2.45 -20.90 -13.94
C ASP A 164 -3.39 -20.72 -15.14
N LEU A 165 -3.90 -19.49 -15.34
CA LEU A 165 -4.78 -19.21 -16.46
C LEU A 165 -4.06 -19.33 -17.80
N ARG A 166 -2.81 -18.84 -17.90
CA ARG A 166 -1.98 -18.96 -19.11
C ARG A 166 -1.70 -20.43 -19.42
N GLN A 167 -1.31 -21.21 -18.41
CA GLN A 167 -1.04 -22.63 -18.55
C GLN A 167 -2.29 -23.39 -19.04
N GLN A 168 -3.46 -23.14 -18.46
CA GLN A 168 -4.69 -23.78 -18.91
C GLN A 168 -5.08 -23.36 -20.32
N TYR A 169 -4.83 -22.10 -20.70
CA TYR A 169 -5.06 -21.61 -22.05
C TYR A 169 -4.18 -22.33 -23.08
N GLU A 170 -2.91 -22.59 -22.74
CA GLU A 170 -1.98 -23.36 -23.58
C GLU A 170 -2.40 -24.83 -23.70
N TYR A 171 -2.78 -25.48 -22.59
CA TYR A 171 -3.30 -26.85 -22.63
C TYR A 171 -4.55 -26.97 -23.49
N ASN A 172 -5.49 -26.04 -23.34
CA ASN A 172 -6.68 -26.05 -24.19
C ASN A 172 -6.32 -25.90 -25.68
N TYR A 173 -5.29 -25.12 -26.03
CA TYR A 173 -4.85 -24.95 -27.42
C TYR A 173 -4.25 -26.25 -27.98
N LEU A 174 -3.41 -26.93 -27.20
CA LEU A 174 -2.84 -28.22 -27.58
C LEU A 174 -3.92 -29.29 -27.77
N ASP A 175 -4.90 -29.34 -26.88
CA ASP A 175 -6.00 -30.30 -26.97
C ASP A 175 -6.94 -29.97 -28.13
N ALA A 176 -7.26 -28.69 -28.36
CA ALA A 176 -8.00 -28.27 -29.55
C ALA A 176 -7.28 -28.64 -30.85
N THR A 177 -5.95 -28.54 -30.87
CA THR A 177 -5.14 -28.92 -32.05
C THR A 177 -5.21 -30.42 -32.31
N LYS A 178 -5.26 -31.26 -31.26
CA LYS A 178 -5.43 -32.72 -31.39
C LYS A 178 -6.84 -33.10 -31.84
N LEU A 179 -7.86 -32.46 -31.27
CA LEU A 179 -9.27 -32.79 -31.51
C LEU A 179 -9.77 -32.31 -32.88
N PHE A 180 -9.41 -31.09 -33.28
CA PHE A 180 -9.99 -30.43 -34.45
C PHE A 180 -8.97 -30.08 -35.54
N GLY A 181 -7.69 -30.29 -35.29
CA GLY A 181 -6.61 -29.85 -36.16
C GLY A 181 -6.26 -28.36 -36.01
N LYS A 182 -5.04 -28.01 -36.40
CA LYS A 182 -4.44 -26.69 -36.19
C LYS A 182 -5.27 -25.52 -36.73
N LYS A 183 -5.79 -25.65 -37.96
CA LYS A 183 -6.58 -24.58 -38.61
C LYS A 183 -7.85 -24.24 -37.84
N PHE A 184 -8.43 -25.22 -37.16
CA PHE A 184 -9.66 -25.03 -36.39
C PHE A 184 -9.35 -24.53 -34.98
N ALA A 185 -8.29 -25.03 -34.35
CA ALA A 185 -7.77 -24.48 -33.09
C ALA A 185 -7.45 -22.98 -33.20
N ASP A 186 -6.81 -22.53 -34.28
CA ASP A 186 -6.52 -21.10 -34.54
C ASP A 186 -7.79 -20.21 -34.57
N ARG A 187 -8.97 -20.78 -34.86
CA ARG A 187 -10.26 -20.06 -34.81
C ARG A 187 -10.81 -19.95 -33.38
N LEU A 188 -10.57 -20.95 -32.55
CA LEU A 188 -10.97 -20.98 -31.13
C LEU A 188 -10.03 -20.15 -30.23
N PHE A 189 -8.82 -19.88 -30.71
CA PHE A 189 -7.77 -19.14 -30.01
C PHE A 189 -7.35 -17.90 -30.81
N PRO A 190 -8.10 -16.78 -30.72
CA PRO A 190 -7.79 -15.58 -31.47
C PRO A 190 -6.39 -15.07 -31.10
N LYS A 191 -5.57 -14.80 -32.12
CA LYS A 191 -4.29 -14.11 -31.94
C LYS A 191 -4.55 -12.73 -31.36
N THR A 192 -3.74 -12.33 -30.38
CA THR A 192 -3.61 -10.91 -30.01
C THR A 192 -3.25 -10.15 -31.29
N ALA A 193 -4.03 -9.12 -31.64
CA ALA A 193 -3.63 -8.22 -32.71
C ALA A 193 -2.20 -7.72 -32.40
N PRO A 194 -1.27 -7.79 -33.37
CA PRO A 194 0.05 -7.21 -33.17
C PRO A 194 -0.15 -5.74 -32.84
N LYS A 195 0.48 -5.26 -31.75
CA LYS A 195 0.57 -3.82 -31.51
C LYS A 195 1.18 -3.18 -32.77
N PRO A 196 0.63 -2.08 -33.29
CA PRO A 196 1.27 -1.38 -34.40
C PRO A 196 2.70 -1.05 -33.97
N LYS A 197 3.69 -1.41 -34.80
CA LYS A 197 5.06 -0.93 -34.62
C LYS A 197 4.98 0.60 -34.64
N GLU A 198 5.40 1.24 -33.57
CA GLU A 198 5.75 2.65 -33.61
C GLU A 198 6.82 2.79 -34.69
N VAL A 199 6.47 3.49 -35.76
CA VAL A 199 7.40 3.85 -36.80
C VAL A 199 8.23 4.96 -36.17
N GLU A 200 9.46 4.65 -35.77
CA GLU A 200 10.45 5.67 -35.47
C GLU A 200 10.62 6.50 -36.75
N GLU A 201 10.16 7.75 -36.73
CA GLU A 201 10.50 8.74 -37.74
C GLU A 201 12.03 8.93 -37.69
N GLU A 202 12.74 8.28 -38.61
CA GLU A 202 14.09 8.68 -38.98
C GLU A 202 14.00 10.10 -39.53
N VAL A 203 14.33 11.08 -38.67
CA VAL A 203 14.62 12.45 -39.11
C VAL A 203 15.92 12.38 -39.91
N SER A 204 15.80 12.31 -41.22
CA SER A 204 16.89 12.58 -42.15
C SER A 204 17.25 14.06 -42.06
N GLU A 205 18.30 14.40 -41.32
CA GLU A 205 19.03 15.64 -41.53
C GLU A 205 19.81 15.51 -42.84
N GLU A 206 19.25 16.05 -43.93
CA GLU A 206 20.02 16.37 -45.13
C GLU A 206 20.79 17.68 -44.92
N ALA A 207 22.13 17.52 -44.90
CA ALA A 207 23.22 18.36 -45.42
C ALA A 207 23.08 19.89 -45.45
#